data_AF-A0A8D8ZBQ4-F1
#
_entry.id   AF-A0A8D8ZBQ4-F1
#
_cell.length_a   1.000
_cell.length_b   1.000
_cell.length_c   1.000
_cell.angle_alpha   90.00
_cell.angle_beta   90.00
_cell.angle_gamma   90.00
#
_symmetry.space_group_name_H-M   'P 1'
#
loop_
_entity.id
_entity.type
_entity.pdbx_description
1 polymer ?
#
loop_
_entity_poly.entity_id
_entity_poly.type
_entity_poly.pdbx_seq_one_letter_code
_entity_poly.pdbx_strand_id
1 'polypeptide(L)'
;KPNSASCNGSKRFLNKPKNASCNSNNLFLNKPNSASCNSSKHKKPTPATICTDMSRHELVKRVALGCGMKFVDYDHPWDILWCDYDSNPRLKRFQRTNQFPFISELCHKKRLAKNLQQMETHFPDEYKFFPKTWVLPRDNLEVTKYLKKHKATLIVKPDLGSNGEGISLVK
;
A
#
# COMPACT_ATOMS: atom_id res chain seq x y z
N LYS A 1 -3.91 -35.59 -39.40
CA LYS A 1 -2.82 -34.86 -40.10
C LYS A 1 -3.37 -33.50 -40.52
N PRO A 2 -2.67 -32.36 -40.31
CA PRO A 2 -1.45 -32.07 -39.55
C PRO A 2 -1.67 -31.11 -38.33
N ASN A 3 -0.93 -31.33 -37.24
CA ASN A 3 0.10 -30.48 -36.58
C ASN A 3 -0.47 -29.43 -35.61
N SER A 4 -0.57 -29.65 -34.28
CA SER A 4 0.46 -29.88 -33.23
C SER A 4 1.30 -28.65 -32.85
N ALA A 5 0.95 -28.01 -31.73
CA ALA A 5 1.88 -27.34 -30.83
C ALA A 5 1.39 -27.56 -29.39
N SER A 6 1.98 -28.54 -28.72
CA SER A 6 1.79 -28.87 -27.31
C SER A 6 2.82 -28.08 -26.50
N CYS A 7 2.36 -27.21 -25.59
CA CYS A 7 3.24 -26.60 -24.58
C CYS A 7 3.21 -27.46 -23.32
N ASN A 8 4.30 -28.20 -23.12
CA ASN A 8 4.57 -29.02 -21.94
C ASN A 8 4.65 -28.17 -20.67
N GLY A 9 3.98 -28.65 -19.62
CA GLY A 9 4.08 -28.12 -18.27
C GLY A 9 5.48 -28.31 -17.68
N SER A 10 5.89 -27.35 -16.87
CA SER A 10 6.98 -27.51 -15.92
C SER A 10 6.58 -26.89 -14.59
N LYS A 11 6.27 -27.77 -13.63
CA LYS A 11 6.07 -27.47 -12.22
C LYS A 11 7.37 -26.84 -11.67
N ARG A 12 7.37 -25.53 -11.39
CA ARG A 12 8.44 -24.93 -10.58
C ARG A 12 8.06 -25.04 -9.10
N PHE A 13 8.79 -25.92 -8.44
CA PHE A 13 8.76 -26.13 -7.00
C PHE A 13 9.21 -24.87 -6.24
N LEU A 14 8.42 -24.52 -5.21
CA LEU A 14 8.81 -23.63 -4.12
C LEU A 14 9.93 -24.30 -3.29
N ASN A 15 11.12 -23.73 -3.30
CA ASN A 15 12.17 -24.07 -2.33
C ASN A 15 12.35 -22.92 -1.33
N LYS A 16 12.02 -23.21 -0.06
CA LYS A 16 12.39 -22.42 1.13
C LYS A 16 13.91 -22.48 1.33
N PRO A 17 14.60 -21.38 1.71
CA PRO A 17 15.96 -21.49 2.21
C PRO A 17 15.94 -22.03 3.65
N LYS A 18 16.70 -23.10 3.88
CA LYS A 18 17.03 -23.62 5.22
C LYS A 18 18.31 -22.93 5.73
N ASN A 19 18.30 -22.67 7.03
CA ASN A 19 19.38 -22.21 7.91
C ASN A 19 20.81 -22.58 7.45
N ALA A 20 21.69 -21.59 7.39
CA ALA A 20 23.14 -21.78 7.42
C ALA A 20 23.68 -21.12 8.69
N SER A 21 23.98 -21.97 9.68
CA SER A 21 24.80 -21.66 10.84
C SER A 21 26.25 -21.51 10.38
N CYS A 22 26.89 -20.37 10.65
CA CYS A 22 28.33 -20.24 10.50
C CYS A 22 28.99 -20.53 11.85
N ASN A 23 29.81 -21.58 11.89
CA ASN A 23 30.78 -21.75 12.95
C ASN A 23 32.20 -21.61 12.38
N SER A 24 32.97 -20.90 13.17
CA SER A 24 34.38 -20.52 13.05
C SER A 24 35.34 -21.69 12.78
N ASN A 25 36.29 -21.49 11.85
CA ASN A 25 37.73 -21.32 12.16
C ASN A 25 38.62 -21.52 10.93
N ASN A 26 39.48 -20.51 10.74
CA ASN A 26 40.77 -20.48 10.04
C ASN A 26 40.87 -21.06 8.63
N LEU A 27 41.33 -20.24 7.68
CA LEU A 27 42.35 -20.63 6.69
C LEU A 27 43.06 -19.34 6.18
N PHE A 28 44.35 -19.28 6.54
CA PHE A 28 45.45 -18.52 5.94
C PHE A 28 45.71 -17.05 6.30
N LEU A 29 46.76 -16.93 7.13
CA LEU A 29 47.74 -15.85 7.16
C LEU A 29 48.19 -15.44 5.75
N ASN A 30 48.17 -14.12 5.50
CA ASN A 30 49.29 -13.37 4.91
C ASN A 30 49.07 -11.88 5.21
N LYS A 31 49.94 -11.28 6.03
CA LYS A 31 50.01 -9.83 6.23
C LYS A 31 50.92 -9.24 5.15
N PRO A 32 50.50 -8.22 4.40
CA PRO A 32 51.42 -7.25 3.82
C PRO A 32 51.40 -5.94 4.61
N ASN A 33 52.62 -5.46 4.82
CA ASN A 33 53.10 -4.14 5.22
C ASN A 33 52.11 -3.00 5.45
N SER A 34 52.35 -2.30 6.57
CA SER A 34 51.77 -1.04 6.98
C SER A 34 51.86 0.03 5.88
N ALA A 35 50.77 0.20 5.13
CA ALA A 35 50.44 1.47 4.50
C ALA A 35 49.51 2.22 5.45
N SER A 36 49.91 3.42 5.89
CA SER A 36 49.07 4.34 6.64
C SER A 36 47.82 4.66 5.82
N CYS A 37 46.71 3.97 6.10
CA CYS A 37 45.42 4.35 5.55
C CYS A 37 44.96 5.62 6.26
N ASN A 38 44.91 6.74 5.53
CA ASN A 38 44.15 7.90 5.97
C ASN A 38 42.71 7.44 6.20
N SER A 39 42.32 7.29 7.46
CA SER A 39 40.94 7.00 7.83
C SER A 39 40.09 8.18 7.35
N SER A 40 39.43 8.04 6.20
CA SER A 40 38.43 9.00 5.77
C SER A 40 37.38 9.06 6.87
N LYS A 41 37.27 10.23 7.51
CA LYS A 41 36.25 10.45 8.55
C LYS A 41 34.90 10.21 7.90
N HIS A 42 34.24 9.09 8.20
CA HIS A 42 32.86 8.87 7.79
C HIS A 42 32.03 10.02 8.36
N LYS A 43 31.55 10.92 7.49
CA LYS A 43 30.63 11.97 7.88
C LYS A 43 29.42 11.29 8.53
N LYS A 44 29.05 11.73 9.74
CA LYS A 44 27.83 11.24 10.39
C LYS A 44 26.66 11.46 9.42
N PRO A 45 25.77 10.47 9.23
CA PRO A 45 24.62 10.63 8.35
C PRO A 45 23.79 11.82 8.80
N THR A 46 23.44 12.68 7.85
CA THR A 46 22.58 13.84 8.12
C THR A 46 21.19 13.35 8.51
N PRO A 47 20.57 13.91 9.56
CA PRO A 47 19.19 13.57 9.90
C PRO A 47 18.25 13.84 8.72
N ALA A 48 17.35 12.90 8.44
CA ALA A 48 16.33 13.08 7.42
C ALA A 48 15.39 14.24 7.77
N THR A 49 14.88 14.90 6.74
CA THR A 49 13.95 16.03 6.85
C THR A 49 12.52 15.61 6.59
N ILE A 50 11.58 16.17 7.33
CA ILE A 50 10.15 15.89 7.21
C ILE A 50 9.33 17.19 7.19
N CYS A 51 8.38 17.26 6.26
CA CYS A 51 7.32 18.26 6.25
C CYS A 51 6.01 17.62 6.75
N THR A 52 5.39 18.26 7.73
CA THR A 52 4.11 17.81 8.34
C THR A 52 3.02 18.89 8.28
N ASP A 53 3.20 19.94 7.49
CA ASP A 53 2.28 21.09 7.41
C ASP A 53 0.87 20.67 6.97
N MET A 54 0.80 19.57 6.23
CA MET A 54 -0.43 18.99 5.70
C MET A 54 -1.02 17.90 6.61
N SER A 55 -0.51 17.80 7.85
CA SER A 55 -1.03 16.89 8.87
C SER A 55 -1.53 17.67 10.09
N ARG A 56 -2.73 17.30 10.55
CA ARG A 56 -3.35 17.82 11.76
C ARG A 56 -3.02 16.99 12.99
N HIS A 57 -2.32 15.87 12.82
CA HIS A 57 -2.10 14.89 13.88
C HIS A 57 -0.76 15.13 14.60
N GLU A 58 -0.82 15.64 15.82
CA GLU A 58 0.35 15.85 16.69
C GLU A 58 1.16 14.57 16.96
N LEU A 59 0.53 13.39 16.87
CA LEU A 59 1.21 12.11 16.97
C LEU A 59 2.28 11.94 15.90
N VAL A 60 2.02 12.38 14.67
CA VAL A 60 2.97 12.29 13.54
C VAL A 60 4.23 13.07 13.88
N LYS A 61 4.08 14.30 14.41
CA LYS A 61 5.20 15.14 14.84
C LYS A 61 5.99 14.47 15.98
N ARG A 62 5.31 13.92 16.99
CA ARG A 62 6.00 13.22 18.09
C ARG A 62 6.80 12.01 17.62
N VAL A 63 6.25 11.20 16.73
CA VAL A 63 6.95 10.03 16.17
C VAL A 63 8.15 10.47 15.32
N ALA A 64 7.97 11.47 14.45
CA ALA A 64 9.07 11.98 13.63
C ALA A 64 10.22 12.56 14.47
N LEU A 65 9.90 13.28 15.55
CA LEU A 65 10.89 13.77 16.51
C LEU A 65 11.61 12.62 17.22
N GLY A 66 10.89 11.58 17.64
CA GLY A 66 11.46 10.36 18.23
C GLY A 66 12.38 9.60 17.26
N CYS A 67 12.12 9.69 15.96
CA CYS A 67 12.99 9.17 14.90
C CYS A 67 14.19 10.07 14.57
N GLY A 68 14.36 11.20 15.26
CA GLY A 68 15.45 12.15 15.04
C GLY A 68 15.33 12.95 13.74
N MET A 69 14.14 13.07 13.16
CA MET A 69 13.91 13.83 11.93
C MET A 69 13.92 15.34 12.20
N LYS A 70 14.34 16.12 11.20
CA LYS A 70 14.28 17.59 11.23
C LYS A 70 13.03 18.09 10.53
N PHE A 71 12.26 18.94 11.21
CA PHE A 71 11.10 19.58 10.61
C PHE A 71 11.52 20.69 9.65
N VAL A 72 10.84 20.74 8.52
CA VAL A 72 10.98 21.80 7.50
C VAL A 72 9.61 22.16 6.96
N ASP A 73 9.43 23.42 6.57
CA ASP A 73 8.19 23.88 5.94
C ASP A 73 8.08 23.32 4.52
N TYR A 74 6.87 23.31 3.97
CA TYR A 74 6.58 22.78 2.63
C TYR A 74 7.42 23.42 1.51
N ASP A 75 7.72 24.71 1.63
CA ASP A 75 8.50 25.48 0.65
C ASP A 75 10.02 25.19 0.71
N HIS A 76 10.47 24.46 1.72
CA HIS A 76 11.87 24.06 1.89
C HIS A 76 12.11 22.63 1.34
N PRO A 77 13.36 22.26 1.02
CA PRO A 77 13.68 20.89 0.66
C PRO A 77 13.39 19.91 1.80
N TRP A 78 12.48 18.95 1.55
CA TRP A 78 12.13 17.84 2.45
C TRP A 78 12.44 16.49 1.82
N ASP A 79 12.76 15.50 2.64
CA ASP A 79 12.92 14.08 2.24
C ASP A 79 11.58 13.35 2.32
N ILE A 80 10.78 13.62 3.36
CA ILE A 80 9.46 13.02 3.58
C ILE A 80 8.40 14.11 3.68
N LEU A 81 7.32 13.95 2.95
CA LEU A 81 6.10 14.75 3.10
C LEU A 81 4.99 13.87 3.67
N TRP A 82 4.49 14.23 4.85
CA TRP A 82 3.35 13.55 5.48
C TRP A 82 2.07 14.36 5.30
N CYS A 83 1.07 13.77 4.64
CA CYS A 83 -0.22 14.38 4.35
C CYS A 83 -1.38 13.50 4.82
N ASP A 84 -2.40 14.13 5.42
CA ASP A 84 -3.63 13.44 5.86
C ASP A 84 -4.63 13.21 4.72
N TYR A 85 -4.41 13.85 3.58
CA TYR A 85 -5.26 13.75 2.39
C TYR A 85 -4.44 13.54 1.13
N ASP A 86 -5.13 13.19 0.04
CA ASP A 86 -4.52 12.99 -1.27
C ASP A 86 -4.04 14.33 -1.85
N SER A 87 -2.76 14.65 -1.59
CA SER A 87 -2.09 15.86 -2.08
C SER A 87 -1.40 15.65 -3.44
N ASN A 88 -1.28 14.39 -3.89
CA ASN A 88 -0.58 13.94 -5.10
C ASN A 88 0.61 14.84 -5.53
N PRO A 89 1.63 14.98 -4.66
CA PRO A 89 2.73 15.90 -4.89
C PRO A 89 3.64 15.39 -6.01
N ARG A 90 4.19 16.29 -6.83
CA ARG A 90 5.25 15.93 -7.79
C ARG A 90 6.57 15.72 -7.05
N LEU A 91 6.92 14.46 -6.82
CA LEU A 91 8.11 14.06 -6.06
C LEU A 91 9.40 14.11 -6.89
N LYS A 92 10.50 14.55 -6.28
CA LYS A 92 11.86 14.26 -6.74
C LYS A 92 12.25 12.82 -6.38
N ARG A 93 13.28 12.28 -7.04
CA ARG A 93 13.72 10.87 -6.88
C ARG A 93 14.02 10.46 -5.42
N PHE A 94 14.54 11.37 -4.61
CA PHE A 94 14.86 11.12 -3.20
C PHE A 94 13.65 11.31 -2.26
N GLN A 95 12.62 12.01 -2.72
CA GLN A 95 11.47 12.36 -1.89
C GLN A 95 10.52 11.18 -1.72
N ARG A 96 9.85 11.14 -0.57
CA ARG A 96 8.86 10.14 -0.20
C ARG A 96 7.62 10.81 0.35
N THR A 97 6.49 10.14 0.22
CA THR A 97 5.22 10.52 0.84
C THR A 97 4.49 9.28 1.32
N ASN A 98 3.58 9.45 2.28
CA ASN A 98 2.74 8.38 2.83
C ASN A 98 1.53 8.06 1.92
N GLN A 99 1.34 8.80 0.83
CA GLN A 99 0.22 8.61 -0.10
C GLN A 99 0.67 7.88 -1.38
N PHE A 100 -0.04 6.82 -1.75
CA PHE A 100 0.13 6.20 -3.06
C PHE A 100 -0.73 6.92 -4.10
N PRO A 101 -0.22 7.16 -5.32
CA PRO A 101 -1.04 7.66 -6.41
C PRO A 101 -2.25 6.76 -6.65
N PHE A 102 -3.41 7.36 -6.93
CA PHE A 102 -4.67 6.65 -7.20
C PHE A 102 -5.20 5.76 -6.07
N ILE A 103 -4.71 5.92 -4.84
CA ILE A 103 -5.22 5.16 -3.68
C ILE A 103 -6.74 5.37 -3.46
N SER A 104 -7.28 6.50 -3.91
CA SER A 104 -8.71 6.80 -3.88
C SER A 104 -9.58 5.83 -4.71
N GLU A 105 -9.02 5.07 -5.65
CA GLU A 105 -9.72 3.98 -6.35
C GLU A 105 -10.02 2.78 -5.43
N LEU A 106 -9.21 2.59 -4.39
CA LEU A 106 -9.39 1.54 -3.39
C LEU A 106 -10.10 2.06 -2.14
N CYS A 107 -9.89 3.32 -1.76
CA CYS A 107 -10.43 3.88 -0.52
C CYS A 107 -11.86 4.43 -0.65
N HIS A 108 -12.33 4.78 -1.85
CA HIS A 108 -13.68 5.30 -2.04
C HIS A 108 -14.67 4.15 -2.26
N LYS A 109 -15.71 4.06 -1.43
CA LYS A 109 -16.66 2.94 -1.42
C LYS A 109 -17.25 2.64 -2.79
N LYS A 110 -17.65 3.66 -3.54
CA LYS A 110 -18.21 3.51 -4.89
C LYS A 110 -17.20 2.99 -5.92
N ARG A 111 -15.96 3.48 -5.87
CA ARG A 111 -14.89 3.04 -6.79
C ARG A 111 -14.47 1.62 -6.46
N LEU A 112 -14.25 1.35 -5.17
CA LEU A 112 -13.96 0.01 -4.67
C LEU A 112 -15.05 -0.98 -5.06
N ALA A 113 -16.33 -0.63 -4.90
CA ALA A 113 -17.44 -1.50 -5.28
C ALA A 113 -17.40 -1.87 -6.77
N LYS A 114 -17.17 -0.90 -7.66
CA LYS A 114 -17.05 -1.17 -9.10
C LYS A 114 -15.86 -2.06 -9.43
N ASN A 115 -14.69 -1.76 -8.85
CA ASN A 115 -13.47 -2.51 -9.08
C ASN A 115 -13.63 -3.96 -8.58
N LEU A 116 -14.21 -4.16 -7.41
CA LEU A 116 -14.47 -5.50 -6.87
C LEU A 116 -15.56 -6.26 -7.63
N GLN A 117 -16.64 -5.60 -8.10
CA GLN A 117 -17.64 -6.22 -8.98
C GLN A 117 -17.02 -6.72 -10.29
N GLN A 118 -16.09 -5.95 -10.87
CA GLN A 118 -15.36 -6.37 -12.07
C GLN A 118 -14.47 -7.59 -11.77
N MET A 119 -13.72 -7.55 -10.67
CA MET A 119 -12.87 -8.67 -10.28
C MET A 119 -13.67 -9.94 -9.92
N GLU A 120 -14.82 -9.81 -9.26
CA GLU A 120 -15.74 -10.92 -9.00
C GLU A 120 -16.25 -11.56 -10.31
N THR A 121 -16.46 -10.75 -11.35
CA THR A 121 -16.88 -11.26 -12.67
C THR A 121 -15.78 -12.09 -13.34
N HIS A 122 -14.51 -11.69 -13.20
CA HIS A 122 -13.38 -12.40 -13.81
C HIS A 122 -12.86 -13.57 -12.96
N PHE A 123 -12.92 -13.45 -11.64
CA PHE A 123 -12.34 -14.39 -10.67
C PHE A 123 -13.34 -14.70 -9.54
N PRO A 124 -14.48 -15.33 -9.86
CA PRO A 124 -15.58 -15.51 -8.92
C PRO A 124 -15.22 -16.35 -7.69
N ASP A 125 -14.29 -17.30 -7.82
CA ASP A 125 -13.87 -18.15 -6.68
C ASP A 125 -12.95 -17.42 -5.69
N GLU A 126 -12.16 -16.45 -6.16
CA GLU A 126 -11.21 -15.70 -5.33
C GLU A 126 -11.88 -14.51 -4.63
N TYR A 127 -12.95 -13.96 -5.21
CA TYR A 127 -13.61 -12.75 -4.73
C TYR A 127 -14.91 -12.99 -3.93
N LYS A 128 -15.13 -14.22 -3.44
CA LYS A 128 -16.28 -14.58 -2.57
C LYS A 128 -16.35 -13.81 -1.25
N PHE A 129 -15.27 -13.13 -0.85
CA PHE A 129 -15.24 -12.27 0.33
C PHE A 129 -15.99 -10.96 0.14
N PHE A 130 -16.23 -10.53 -1.10
CA PHE A 130 -16.91 -9.28 -1.40
C PHE A 130 -18.44 -9.45 -1.26
N PRO A 131 -19.11 -8.72 -0.36
CA PRO A 131 -20.55 -8.83 -0.23
C PRO A 131 -21.24 -8.27 -1.48
N LYS A 132 -22.40 -8.84 -1.82
CA LYS A 132 -23.22 -8.34 -2.94
C LYS A 132 -23.52 -6.86 -2.72
N THR A 133 -22.95 -6.04 -3.59
CA THR A 133 -22.99 -4.58 -3.50
C THR A 133 -23.58 -4.03 -4.79
N TRP A 134 -24.28 -2.91 -4.69
CA TRP A 134 -24.87 -2.18 -5.82
C TRP A 134 -24.50 -0.70 -5.72
N VAL A 135 -24.29 -0.04 -6.85
CA VAL A 135 -23.96 1.38 -6.94
C VAL A 135 -25.17 2.14 -7.47
N LEU A 136 -25.78 2.95 -6.61
CA LEU A 136 -26.94 3.77 -6.98
C LEU A 136 -26.49 5.10 -7.62
N PRO A 137 -27.29 5.70 -8.52
CA PRO A 137 -28.61 5.24 -8.98
C PRO A 137 -28.57 4.17 -10.10
N ARG A 138 -27.37 3.82 -10.60
CA ARG A 138 -27.18 2.90 -11.74
C ARG A 138 -27.89 1.57 -11.53
N ASP A 139 -27.77 1.00 -10.33
CA ASP A 139 -28.20 -0.37 -10.03
C ASP A 139 -29.58 -0.44 -9.33
N ASN A 140 -30.37 0.64 -9.33
CA ASN A 140 -31.65 0.73 -8.61
C ASN A 140 -32.63 -0.41 -8.96
N LEU A 141 -32.74 -0.76 -10.26
CA LEU A 141 -33.63 -1.82 -10.72
C LEU A 141 -33.21 -3.19 -10.17
N GLU A 142 -31.91 -3.46 -10.13
CA GLU A 142 -31.38 -4.74 -9.65
C GLU A 142 -31.57 -4.90 -8.14
N VAL A 143 -31.35 -3.83 -7.36
CA VAL A 143 -31.67 -3.82 -5.92
C VAL A 143 -33.15 -4.08 -5.69
N THR A 144 -34.03 -3.43 -6.47
CA THR A 144 -35.48 -3.61 -6.34
C THR A 144 -35.91 -5.04 -6.65
N LYS A 145 -35.36 -5.65 -7.71
CA LYS A 145 -35.60 -7.06 -8.04
C LYS A 145 -35.09 -8.00 -6.94
N TYR A 146 -33.91 -7.71 -6.39
CA TYR A 146 -33.31 -8.52 -5.33
C TYR A 146 -34.17 -8.53 -4.06
N LEU A 147 -34.59 -7.36 -3.58
CA LEU A 147 -35.46 -7.23 -2.39
C LEU A 147 -36.83 -7.88 -2.56
N LYS A 148 -37.40 -7.86 -3.77
CA LYS A 148 -38.67 -8.57 -4.06
C LYS A 148 -38.53 -10.09 -3.97
N LYS A 149 -37.35 -10.62 -4.31
CA LYS A 149 -37.08 -12.07 -4.34
C LYS A 149 -36.55 -12.60 -3.01
N HIS A 150 -35.85 -11.76 -2.24
CA HIS A 150 -35.13 -12.16 -1.04
C HIS A 150 -35.56 -11.31 0.15
N LYS A 151 -35.89 -11.95 1.28
CA LYS A 151 -36.04 -11.25 2.57
C LYS A 151 -34.65 -10.91 3.12
N ALA A 152 -34.12 -9.76 2.76
CA ALA A 152 -32.77 -9.32 3.13
C ALA A 152 -32.80 -7.93 3.78
N THR A 153 -31.87 -7.69 4.72
CA THR A 153 -31.61 -6.34 5.23
C THR A 153 -30.37 -5.79 4.51
N LEU A 154 -30.50 -4.62 3.89
CA LEU A 154 -29.42 -3.92 3.19
C LEU A 154 -28.84 -2.82 4.08
N ILE A 155 -27.52 -2.61 3.95
CA ILE A 155 -26.82 -1.47 4.53
C ILE A 155 -26.55 -0.44 3.42
N VAL A 156 -27.16 0.73 3.53
CA VAL A 156 -26.93 1.84 2.62
C VAL A 156 -25.81 2.70 3.19
N LYS A 157 -24.82 3.01 2.35
CA LYS A 157 -23.68 3.85 2.71
C LYS A 157 -23.56 4.98 1.70
N PRO A 158 -23.37 6.24 2.14
CA PRO A 158 -23.08 7.33 1.24
C PRO A 158 -21.70 7.15 0.59
N ASP A 159 -21.53 7.72 -0.60
CA ASP A 159 -20.28 7.64 -1.37
C ASP A 159 -19.14 8.35 -0.61
N LEU A 160 -19.40 9.61 -0.25
CA LEU A 160 -18.55 10.42 0.61
C LEU A 160 -18.97 10.24 2.07
N GLY A 161 -18.01 10.03 2.95
CA GLY A 161 -18.25 9.89 4.39
C GLY A 161 -17.32 8.88 5.05
N SER A 162 -17.12 9.06 6.35
CA SER A 162 -16.33 8.18 7.21
C SER A 162 -17.02 8.04 8.57
N ASN A 163 -16.47 7.23 9.48
CA ASN A 163 -16.95 7.12 10.86
C ASN A 163 -18.44 6.70 11.02
N GLY A 164 -19.01 6.05 10.01
CA GLY A 164 -20.40 5.58 10.03
C GLY A 164 -21.44 6.65 9.71
N GLU A 165 -21.02 7.87 9.36
CA GLU A 165 -21.94 8.96 9.03
C GLU A 165 -22.81 8.60 7.80
N GLY A 166 -24.12 8.86 7.93
CA GLY A 166 -25.09 8.64 6.87
C GLY A 166 -25.40 7.17 6.56
N ILE A 167 -24.86 6.21 7.33
CA ILE A 167 -25.22 4.79 7.16
C ILE A 167 -26.66 4.56 7.63
N SER A 168 -27.43 3.83 6.83
CA SER A 168 -28.79 3.41 7.19
C SER A 168 -29.05 1.94 6.84
N LEU A 169 -30.05 1.35 7.48
CA LEU A 169 -30.52 -0.01 7.20
C LEU A 169 -31.88 0.03 6.52
N VAL A 170 -32.04 -0.77 5.48
CA VAL A 170 -33.29 -0.91 4.71
C VAL A 170 -33.68 -2.39 4.65
N LYS A 171 -34.97 -2.70 4.71
CA LYS A 171 -35.52 -4.07 4.64
C LYS A 171 -36.50 -4.20 3.49
#